data_AF-A0A2T2RDZ2-F1
#
_entry.id   AF-A0A2T2RDZ2-F1
#
_cell.length_a   1.000
_cell.length_b   1.000
_cell.length_c   1.000
_cell.angle_alpha   90.00
_cell.angle_beta   90.00
_cell.angle_gamma   90.00
#
_symmetry.space_group_name_H-M   'P 1'
#
loop_
_entity.id
_entity.type
_entity.pdbx_description
1 polymer ?
#
loop_
_entity_poly.entity_id
_entity_poly.type
_entity_poly.pdbx_seq_one_letter_code
_entity_poly.pdbx_strand_id
1 'polypeptide(L)' 'AMDLSRFVGNLKTVSSRRIRKENQEYLDGFFWKPYFWNKAYGIISVGGRANLETLVSYIQGQDAPPN' A
#
# COMPACT_ATOMS: atom_id res chain seq x y z
N ALA A 1 -18.84 11.23 -8.10
CA ALA A 1 -18.30 10.55 -6.90
C ALA A 1 -16.85 10.15 -7.18
N MET A 2 -15.99 10.10 -6.15
CA MET A 2 -14.59 9.74 -6.31
C MET A 2 -14.43 8.23 -6.54
N ASP A 3 -13.70 7.85 -7.58
CA ASP A 3 -13.29 6.47 -7.79
C ASP A 3 -12.04 6.18 -6.95
N LEU A 4 -12.27 5.55 -5.80
CA LEU A 4 -11.23 5.24 -4.83
C LEU A 4 -10.22 4.21 -5.35
N SER A 5 -10.64 3.27 -6.21
CA SER A 5 -9.75 2.27 -6.79
C SER A 5 -8.74 2.94 -7.72
N ARG A 6 -9.22 3.80 -8.62
CA ARG A 6 -8.36 4.58 -9.52
C ARG A 6 -7.43 5.49 -8.74
N PHE A 7 -7.92 6.14 -7.69
CA PHE A 7 -7.11 7.01 -6.84
C PHE A 7 -5.95 6.24 -6.18
N VAL A 8 -6.24 5.12 -5.51
CA VAL A 8 -5.21 4.30 -4.84
C VAL A 8 -4.22 3.74 -5.86
N GLY A 9 -4.68 3.29 -7.03
CA GLY A 9 -3.81 2.83 -8.11
C GLY A 9 -2.84 3.91 -8.59
N ASN A 10 -3.33 5.13 -8.80
CA ASN A 10 -2.50 6.28 -9.17
C ASN A 10 -1.50 6.62 -8.07
N LEU A 11 -1.94 6.65 -6.81
CA LEU A 11 -1.08 6.95 -5.67
C LEU A 11 0.07 5.95 -5.56
N LYS A 12 -0.22 4.64 -5.63
CA LYS A 12 0.79 3.57 -5.58
C LYS A 12 1.76 3.66 -6.76
N THR A 13 1.25 3.97 -7.96
CA THR A 13 2.09 4.09 -9.16
C THR A 13 3.04 5.28 -9.09
N VAL A 14 2.52 6.47 -8.76
CA VAL A 14 3.31 7.69 -8.71
C VAL A 14 4.32 7.66 -7.55
N SER A 15 3.88 7.22 -6.36
CA SER A 15 4.77 7.08 -5.20
C SER A 15 5.89 6.08 -5.46
N SER A 16 5.61 4.90 -6.03
CA SER A 16 6.63 3.92 -6.37
C SER A 16 7.70 4.49 -7.30
N ARG A 17 7.30 5.29 -8.30
CA ARG A 17 8.24 5.89 -9.26
C ARG A 17 9.10 6.97 -8.61
N ARG A 18 8.49 7.83 -7.79
CA ARG A 18 9.21 8.91 -7.09
C ARG A 18 10.18 8.38 -6.04
N ILE A 19 9.73 7.46 -5.18
CA ILE A 19 10.55 6.89 -4.11
C ILE A 19 11.78 6.18 -4.69
N ARG A 20 11.60 5.38 -5.76
CA ARG A 20 12.73 4.72 -6.44
C ARG A 20 13.69 5.72 -7.08
N LYS A 21 13.19 6.80 -7.67
CA LYS A 21 14.04 7.84 -8.26
C LYS A 21 14.87 8.57 -7.20
N GLU A 22 14.27 8.87 -6.05
CA GLU A 22 14.90 9.68 -5.00
C GLU A 22 15.84 8.87 -4.09
N ASN A 23 15.65 7.55 -3.99
CA ASN A 23 16.37 6.69 -3.03
C ASN A 23 16.98 5.45 -3.71
N GLN A 24 17.33 5.54 -4.99
CA GLN A 24 17.74 4.39 -5.80
C GLN A 24 18.90 3.59 -5.16
N GLU A 25 19.98 4.28 -4.77
CA GLU A 25 21.17 3.65 -4.19
C GLU A 25 20.88 2.82 -2.95
N TYR A 26 19.95 3.28 -2.11
CA TYR A 26 19.54 2.55 -0.90
C TYR A 26 18.61 1.37 -1.24
N LEU A 27 17.68 1.57 -2.17
CA LEU A 27 16.63 0.60 -2.48
C LEU A 27 17.10 -0.56 -3.36
N ASP A 28 18.17 -0.37 -4.14
CA ASP A 28 18.73 -1.39 -5.03
C ASP A 28 19.17 -2.65 -4.25
N GLY A 29 19.57 -2.50 -2.98
CA GLY A 29 19.93 -3.63 -2.11
C GLY A 29 18.74 -4.48 -1.63
N PHE A 30 17.52 -3.96 -1.68
CA PHE A 30 16.32 -4.62 -1.14
C PHE A 30 15.33 -5.06 -2.24
N PHE A 31 15.22 -4.29 -3.32
CA PHE A 31 14.18 -4.48 -4.34
C PHE A 31 14.76 -4.96 -5.68
N TRP A 32 14.96 -6.28 -5.81
CA TRP A 32 15.37 -6.89 -7.08
C TRP A 32 14.21 -7.08 -8.08
N LYS A 33 12.96 -6.91 -7.64
CA LYS A 33 11.76 -6.99 -8.48
C LYS A 33 11.22 -5.58 -8.82
N PRO A 34 10.50 -5.42 -9.95
CA PRO A 34 9.96 -4.12 -10.36
C PRO A 34 8.76 -3.65 -9.53
N TYR A 35 8.32 -4.43 -8.53
CA TYR A 35 7.19 -4.10 -7.67
C TYR A 35 7.69 -3.42 -6.39
N PHE A 36 7.07 -2.29 -6.02
CA PHE A 36 7.38 -1.59 -4.78
C PHE A 36 6.29 -1.83 -3.72
N TRP A 37 5.02 -1.73 -4.14
CA TRP A 37 3.87 -2.02 -3.30
C TRP A 37 3.27 -3.39 -3.62
N ASN A 38 2.66 -4.05 -2.63
CA ASN A 38 1.74 -5.17 -2.87
C ASN A 38 0.61 -4.73 -3.82
N LYS A 39 0.03 -5.63 -4.62
CA LYS A 39 -1.17 -5.34 -5.43
C LYS A 39 -2.38 -5.00 -4.56
N ALA A 40 -2.56 -5.71 -3.45
CA ALA A 40 -3.66 -5.51 -2.51
C ALA A 40 -3.65 -4.08 -1.90
N TYR A 41 -4.83 -3.59 -1.56
CA TYR A 41 -5.01 -2.34 -0.83
C TYR A 41 -6.27 -2.43 0.02
N GLY A 42 -6.25 -1.82 1.21
CA GLY A 42 -7.40 -1.70 2.09
C GLY A 42 -7.86 -0.25 2.16
N ILE A 43 -9.18 -0.02 2.14
CA ILE A 43 -9.77 1.29 2.39
C ILE A 43 -10.78 1.11 3.51
N ILE A 44 -10.55 1.83 4.61
CA ILE A 44 -11.41 1.80 5.78
C ILE A 44 -11.81 3.24 6.05
N SER A 45 -13.12 3.49 6.14
CA SER A 45 -13.62 4.79 6.55
C SER A 45 -13.32 4.98 8.03
N VAL A 46 -12.69 6.10 8.37
CA VAL A 46 -12.48 6.50 9.76
C VAL A 46 -13.32 7.73 10.08
N GLY A 47 -13.97 7.71 11.23
CA GLY A 47 -14.87 8.74 11.75
C GLY A 47 -15.14 8.46 13.23
N GLY A 48 -15.97 9.24 13.92
CA GLY A 48 -16.12 9.17 15.39
C GLY A 48 -16.49 7.81 16.00
N ARG A 49 -16.89 6.81 15.21
CA ARG A 49 -17.20 5.43 15.65
C ARG A 49 -16.38 4.34 14.93
N ALA A 50 -15.39 4.71 14.12
CA ALA A 50 -14.59 3.73 13.39
C ALA A 50 -13.45 3.21 14.28
N ASN A 51 -13.48 1.92 14.61
CA ASN A 51 -12.54 1.31 15.53
C ASN A 51 -11.17 1.08 14.86
N LEU A 52 -10.13 1.68 15.42
CA LEU A 52 -8.73 1.52 15.01
C LEU A 52 -8.27 0.05 15.08
N GLU A 53 -8.83 -0.74 15.99
CA GLU A 53 -8.52 -2.17 16.16
C GLU A 53 -8.84 -2.99 14.90
N THR A 54 -9.90 -2.62 14.17
CA THR A 54 -10.26 -3.27 12.91
C THR A 54 -9.21 -3.02 11.82
N LEU A 55 -8.65 -1.80 11.76
CA LEU A 55 -7.58 -1.47 10.82
C LEU A 55 -6.29 -2.24 11.15
N VAL A 56 -5.93 -2.33 12.44
CA VAL A 56 -4.76 -3.09 12.89
C VAL A 56 -4.90 -4.56 12.53
N SER A 57 -6.08 -5.15 12.79
CA SER A 57 -6.36 -6.55 12.47
C SER A 57 -6.24 -6.84 10.96
N TYR A 58 -6.72 -5.92 10.12
CA TYR A 58 -6.57 -6.05 8.66
C TYR A 58 -5.10 -6.06 8.22
N ILE A 59 -4.26 -5.18 8.80
CA ILE A 59 -2.83 -5.10 8.47
C ILE A 59 -2.11 -6.38 8.88
N GLN A 60 -2.38 -6.89 10.08
CA GLN A 60 -1.77 -8.12 10.59
C GLN A 60 -2.13 -9.35 9.75
N GLY A 61 -3.32 -9.38 9.14
CA GLY A 61 -3.76 -10.46 8.26
C GLY A 61 -3.14 -10.45 6.86
N GLN A 62 -2.40 -9.40 6.46
CA GLN A 62 -1.82 -9.30 5.11
C GLN A 62 -0.61 -10.22 4.88
N ASP A 63 -0.02 -10.80 5.94
CA ASP A 63 1.16 -11.67 5.86
C ASP A 63 0.82 -13.14 5.56
N ALA A 64 -0.46 -13.53 5.55
CA ALA A 64 -0.87 -14.90 5.28
C ALA A 64 -1.02 -15.16 3.76
N PRO A 65 -0.14 -15.97 3.13
CA PRO A 65 -0.42 -16.46 1.79
C PRO A 65 -1.70 -17.33 1.82
N PRO A 66 -2.57 -17.25 0.79
CA PRO A 66 -3.67 -18.18 0.66
C PRO A 66 -3.10 -19.59 0.44
N ASN A 67 -3.55 -20.54 1.27
CA ASN A 67 -3.32 -21.98 1.08
C ASN A 67 -3.90 -22.46 -0.25
#